data_AF-B5VFK5-F1
#
_entry.id   AF-B5VFK5-F1
#
_cell.length_a   1.000
_cell.length_b   1.000
_cell.length_c   1.000
_cell.angle_alpha   90.00
_cell.angle_beta   90.00
_cell.angle_gamma   90.00
#
_symmetry.space_group_name_H-M   'P 1'
#
loop_
_entity.id
_entity.type
_entity.pdbx_description
1 polymer ?
#
loop_
_entity_poly.entity_id
_entity_poly.type
_entity_poly.pdbx_seq_one_letter_code
_entity_poly.pdbx_strand_id
1 'polypeptide(L)'
;LRTLCQRLPRSINWRDNRGYVVADFVDFVETSPDSGDLVIEGTVRGIGFNANRLVHIPDFGDFQLNKIEKISESSQKRKIIKEKATDSLSLELDLQTVFESNMNRDTLDEYAPEGTEDWSDYDEDFEYDGLTTARYDDHGFLPGREQTSKKAAVPKGTSDYQAKWYLDDVIDANEEEEAEQTNGKDETMMEIDDEMMVEQDNEEVAGDEEYDIEDNEGFEELSPEEEERQLREFRDMEKEDREFPDEIELEPSESAIERLKRYRGLKNLYNCDWQVDEKDPSSPAEWKRLLRIGNYKNTKNRIIKETKNEAQAIAGDRIRMFIRFPKFLLEKIQDPKQLLFAVYGLLLHEHKNAVVNFSLQRWEQYDKPVPSQEPIVVQYGVRRYTIQPLFSQGSNSPNNVHKYERFLHPDTVSVATCIAPVDFTQSPAIFFKPSPTDAKNIELIGHGTFLNADHSRILAKRAILTGHPFRFHKTVVTVRYMFFRPEDVEWFKSIPLFTKSGRSGFIKESLGTHGYFKATFDGKLSAQDVVAMSLYKRMWPMPSLPWNGM
;
A
#
# COMPACT_ATOMS: atom_id res chain seq x y z
N LEU A 1 22.51 -35.39 -26.46
CA LEU A 1 22.98 -36.02 -25.21
C LEU A 1 24.24 -35.37 -24.63
N ARG A 2 25.36 -35.27 -25.37
CA ARG A 2 26.63 -34.66 -24.89
C ARG A 2 26.45 -33.29 -24.23
N THR A 3 25.74 -32.36 -24.87
CA THR A 3 25.46 -31.03 -24.32
C THR A 3 24.70 -31.11 -22.99
N LEU A 4 23.69 -31.98 -22.89
CA LEU A 4 22.88 -32.16 -21.68
C LEU A 4 23.68 -32.76 -20.52
N CYS A 5 24.67 -33.61 -20.81
CA CYS A 5 25.49 -34.27 -19.79
C CYS A 5 26.70 -33.43 -19.35
N GLN A 6 27.26 -32.57 -20.21
CA GLN A 6 28.50 -31.83 -19.94
C GLN A 6 28.29 -30.36 -19.60
N ARG A 7 27.26 -29.72 -20.14
CA ARG A 7 27.03 -28.29 -19.92
C ARG A 7 26.37 -28.08 -18.56
N LEU A 8 26.97 -27.22 -17.73
CA LEU A 8 26.34 -26.78 -16.49
C LEU A 8 25.03 -26.02 -16.80
N PRO A 9 23.90 -26.41 -16.18
CA PRO A 9 22.63 -25.74 -16.39
C PRO A 9 22.66 -24.32 -15.81
N ARG A 10 21.85 -23.43 -16.38
CA ARG A 10 21.64 -22.09 -15.81
C ARG A 10 20.88 -22.21 -14.49
N SER A 11 21.27 -21.42 -13.51
CA SER A 11 20.56 -21.30 -12.23
C SER A 11 19.34 -20.40 -12.35
N ILE A 12 18.31 -20.71 -11.55
CA ILE A 12 17.09 -19.91 -11.39
C ILE A 12 17.11 -19.37 -9.96
N ASN A 13 17.18 -18.05 -9.82
CA ASN A 13 17.45 -17.39 -8.53
C ASN A 13 16.50 -17.82 -7.40
N TRP A 14 15.18 -17.75 -7.62
CA TRP A 14 14.20 -18.08 -6.57
C TRP A 14 14.15 -19.57 -6.21
N ARG A 15 14.48 -20.43 -7.18
CA ARG A 15 14.47 -21.89 -7.03
C ARG A 15 15.72 -22.38 -6.32
N ASP A 16 16.89 -21.88 -6.74
CA ASP A 16 18.17 -22.38 -6.21
C ASP A 16 18.52 -21.74 -4.85
N ASN A 17 17.92 -20.61 -4.49
CA ASN A 17 17.92 -20.07 -3.13
C ASN A 17 16.89 -20.73 -2.20
N ARG A 18 16.08 -21.67 -2.71
CA ARG A 18 15.24 -22.58 -1.93
C ARG A 18 15.75 -24.01 -2.04
N GLY A 19 15.34 -24.86 -1.12
CA GLY A 19 15.48 -26.31 -1.29
C GLY A 19 14.41 -26.79 -2.26
N TYR A 20 14.74 -27.68 -3.18
CA TYR A 20 13.72 -28.40 -3.93
C TYR A 20 14.11 -29.85 -4.17
N VAL A 21 13.11 -30.74 -4.11
CA VAL A 21 13.23 -32.17 -4.38
C VAL A 21 12.16 -32.55 -5.39
N VAL A 22 12.55 -33.34 -6.39
CA VAL A 22 11.60 -34.04 -7.25
C VAL A 22 11.48 -35.46 -6.70
N ALA A 23 10.27 -35.91 -6.42
CA ALA A 23 10.01 -37.21 -5.83
C ALA A 23 10.27 -38.32 -6.87
N ASP A 24 11.13 -39.28 -6.52
CA ASP A 24 11.31 -40.53 -7.26
C ASP A 24 10.26 -41.56 -6.82
N PHE A 25 9.93 -41.55 -5.53
CA PHE A 25 8.97 -42.45 -4.88
C PHE A 25 8.24 -41.72 -3.76
N VAL A 26 6.96 -42.03 -3.59
CA VAL A 26 6.09 -41.46 -2.56
C VAL A 26 5.40 -42.61 -1.83
N ASP A 27 5.46 -42.61 -0.50
CA ASP A 27 4.81 -43.57 0.38
C ASP A 27 4.07 -42.82 1.50
N PHE A 28 3.15 -43.48 2.21
CA PHE A 28 2.42 -42.87 3.32
C PHE A 28 2.40 -43.78 4.54
N VAL A 29 2.88 -43.27 5.67
CA VAL A 29 2.90 -43.96 6.95
C VAL A 29 1.85 -43.35 7.86
N GLU A 30 0.88 -44.15 8.27
CA GLU A 30 -0.20 -43.69 9.14
C GLU A 30 0.27 -43.55 10.59
N THR A 31 0.06 -42.37 11.18
CA THR A 31 0.39 -42.08 12.59
C THR A 31 -0.88 -41.97 13.44
N SER A 32 -1.95 -41.44 12.87
CA SER A 32 -3.25 -41.19 13.52
C SER A 32 -4.38 -41.41 12.49
N PRO A 33 -5.65 -41.56 12.91
CA PRO A 33 -6.75 -41.78 11.97
C PRO A 33 -6.91 -40.65 10.94
N ASP A 34 -6.58 -39.40 11.33
CA ASP A 34 -6.80 -38.21 10.50
C ASP A 34 -5.53 -37.70 9.79
N SER A 35 -4.35 -38.07 10.27
CA SER A 35 -3.06 -37.58 9.75
C SER A 35 -1.94 -38.63 9.83
N GLY A 36 -0.96 -38.52 8.94
CA GLY A 36 0.23 -39.37 8.93
C GLY A 36 1.42 -38.66 8.30
N ASP A 37 2.47 -39.42 8.06
CA ASP A 37 3.69 -38.92 7.44
C ASP A 37 3.74 -39.34 5.96
N LEU A 38 3.71 -38.35 5.06
CA LEU A 38 3.98 -38.54 3.64
C LEU A 38 5.50 -38.64 3.45
N VAL A 39 5.98 -39.81 3.04
CA VAL A 39 7.39 -40.12 2.85
C VAL A 39 7.77 -39.90 1.40
N ILE A 40 8.68 -38.97 1.16
CA ILE A 40 9.12 -38.61 -0.18
C ILE A 40 10.60 -38.94 -0.33
N GLU A 41 10.92 -39.81 -1.29
CA GLU A 41 12.29 -40.09 -1.67
C GLU A 41 12.72 -39.23 -2.85
N GLY A 42 13.87 -38.58 -2.75
CA GLY A 42 14.43 -37.86 -3.88
C GLY A 42 15.81 -37.29 -3.61
N THR A 43 16.39 -36.67 -4.63
CA THR A 43 17.70 -36.01 -4.52
C THR A 43 17.51 -34.50 -4.31
N VAL A 44 18.14 -33.97 -3.26
CA VAL A 44 18.09 -32.54 -2.92
C VAL A 44 18.76 -31.71 -4.01
N ARG A 45 18.13 -30.60 -4.37
CA ARG A 45 18.68 -29.55 -5.22
C ARG A 45 18.43 -28.17 -4.59
N GLY A 46 19.18 -27.16 -5.05
CA GLY A 46 19.10 -25.80 -4.52
C GLY A 46 19.88 -25.60 -3.23
N ILE A 47 19.37 -24.78 -2.30
CA ILE A 47 20.09 -24.37 -1.08
C ILE A 47 20.22 -25.51 -0.06
N GLY A 48 19.24 -26.42 -0.04
CA GLY A 48 19.12 -27.50 0.93
C GLY A 48 17.84 -27.45 1.75
N PHE A 49 17.70 -28.40 2.70
CA PHE A 49 16.56 -28.50 3.61
C PHE A 49 17.03 -28.55 5.07
N ASN A 50 16.15 -28.11 5.96
CA ASN A 50 16.28 -28.19 7.40
C ASN A 50 14.93 -28.68 7.97
N ALA A 51 14.96 -29.65 8.89
CA ALA A 51 13.76 -30.30 9.45
C ALA A 51 12.84 -29.35 10.24
N ASN A 52 13.34 -28.19 10.67
CA ASN A 52 12.53 -27.16 11.34
C ASN A 52 11.76 -26.25 10.37
N ARG A 53 12.07 -26.33 9.06
CA ARG A 53 11.46 -25.48 8.03
C ARG A 53 10.18 -26.09 7.50
N LEU A 54 9.27 -25.23 7.06
CA LEU A 54 8.12 -25.66 6.28
C LEU A 54 8.54 -26.08 4.88
N VAL A 55 7.69 -26.88 4.27
CA VAL A 55 7.76 -27.26 2.87
C VAL A 55 6.43 -26.94 2.18
N HIS A 56 6.52 -26.59 0.91
CA HIS A 56 5.38 -26.32 0.05
C HIS A 56 5.27 -27.43 -1.00
N ILE A 57 4.06 -27.98 -1.12
CA ILE A 57 3.69 -28.91 -2.18
C ILE A 57 2.71 -28.16 -3.10
N PRO A 58 3.03 -27.98 -4.39
CA PRO A 58 2.17 -27.26 -5.35
C PRO A 58 0.77 -27.87 -5.39
N ASP A 59 -0.27 -27.03 -5.44
CA ASP A 59 -1.69 -27.41 -5.46
C ASP A 59 -2.20 -28.17 -4.21
N PHE A 60 -1.38 -28.33 -3.17
CA PHE A 60 -1.77 -28.88 -1.86
C PHE A 60 -1.63 -27.86 -0.72
N GLY A 61 -0.54 -27.09 -0.70
CA GLY A 61 -0.29 -26.05 0.31
C GLY A 61 1.04 -26.21 1.06
N ASP A 62 1.12 -25.55 2.22
CA ASP A 62 2.30 -25.50 3.08
C ASP A 62 2.15 -26.52 4.23
N PHE A 63 3.21 -27.28 4.51
CA PHE A 63 3.21 -28.35 5.51
C PHE A 63 4.48 -28.33 6.36
N GLN A 64 4.37 -28.92 7.55
CA GLN A 64 5.50 -29.09 8.47
C GLN A 64 6.22 -30.41 8.22
N LEU A 65 7.54 -30.39 8.38
CA LEU A 65 8.35 -31.61 8.38
C LEU A 65 8.34 -32.26 9.77
N ASN A 66 8.34 -33.59 9.78
CA ASN A 66 8.56 -34.39 10.98
C ASN A 66 10.04 -34.80 11.07
N LYS A 67 10.58 -35.35 9.98
CA LYS A 67 11.93 -35.93 9.93
C LYS A 67 12.52 -35.90 8.52
N ILE A 68 13.85 -35.84 8.44
CA ILE A 68 14.61 -36.00 7.19
C ILE A 68 15.70 -37.05 7.42
N GLU A 69 15.75 -38.08 6.58
CA GLU A 69 16.79 -39.10 6.58
C GLU A 69 17.68 -38.97 5.34
N LYS A 70 19.01 -39.02 5.51
CA LYS A 70 19.98 -39.07 4.41
C LYS A 70 20.30 -40.52 4.07
N ILE A 71 19.94 -40.94 2.85
CA ILE A 71 20.19 -42.30 2.34
C ILE A 71 21.61 -42.43 1.81
N SER A 72 22.12 -41.41 1.12
CA SER A 72 23.48 -41.42 0.58
C SER A 72 24.04 -40.00 0.42
N GLU A 73 25.29 -39.82 0.84
CA GLU A 73 26.01 -38.56 0.74
C GLU A 73 26.43 -38.24 -0.70
N SER A 74 26.37 -36.94 -1.04
CA SER A 74 26.88 -36.40 -2.30
C SER A 74 28.31 -36.85 -2.61
N SER A 75 28.59 -37.12 -3.89
CA SER A 75 29.91 -37.53 -4.37
C SER A 75 31.00 -36.47 -4.12
N GLN A 76 30.61 -35.21 -3.89
CA GLN A 76 31.51 -34.11 -3.53
C GLN A 76 32.04 -34.24 -2.10
N LYS A 77 31.19 -34.58 -1.11
CA LYS A 77 31.65 -34.84 0.27
C LYS A 77 32.60 -36.04 0.34
N ARG A 78 32.35 -37.10 -0.44
CA ARG A 78 33.26 -38.26 -0.55
C ARG A 78 34.67 -37.91 -1.05
N LYS A 79 34.85 -36.84 -1.84
CA LYS A 79 36.18 -36.33 -2.22
C LYS A 79 36.87 -35.57 -1.09
N ILE A 80 36.14 -34.70 -0.40
CA ILE A 80 36.68 -33.86 0.70
C ILE A 80 37.03 -34.71 1.93
N ILE A 81 36.22 -35.72 2.27
CA ILE A 81 36.47 -36.66 3.38
C ILE A 81 37.74 -37.48 3.10
N LYS A 82 37.98 -37.87 1.84
CA LYS A 82 39.23 -38.55 1.45
C LYS A 82 40.49 -37.69 1.61
N GLU A 83 40.36 -36.37 1.48
CA GLU A 83 41.48 -35.42 1.67
C GLU A 83 41.71 -35.04 3.15
N LYS A 84 40.67 -35.10 4.00
CA LYS A 84 40.72 -34.74 5.42
C LYS A 84 40.91 -35.91 6.40
N ALA A 85 40.97 -37.16 5.92
CA ALA A 85 41.11 -38.37 6.73
C ALA A 85 42.44 -38.52 7.49
N THR A 86 43.21 -37.44 7.69
CA THR A 86 44.44 -37.40 8.50
C THR A 86 44.22 -36.87 9.92
N ASP A 87 43.02 -36.34 10.26
CA ASP A 87 42.78 -35.72 11.56
C ASP A 87 41.56 -36.33 12.28
N SER A 88 41.85 -37.18 13.26
CA SER A 88 40.93 -38.12 13.91
C SER A 88 39.90 -37.49 14.85
N LEU A 89 39.90 -36.16 15.02
CA LEU A 89 39.05 -35.43 15.97
C LEU A 89 37.82 -34.76 15.33
N SER A 90 37.62 -34.89 14.02
CA SER A 90 36.48 -34.31 13.28
C SER A 90 35.33 -35.29 12.99
N LEU A 91 35.45 -36.55 13.42
CA LEU A 91 34.58 -37.66 13.00
C LEU A 91 33.24 -37.78 13.75
N GLU A 92 33.04 -37.13 14.89
CA GLU A 92 31.79 -37.26 15.67
C GLU A 92 30.64 -36.36 15.17
N LEU A 93 30.93 -35.27 14.44
CA LEU A 93 29.88 -34.33 13.98
C LEU A 93 29.21 -34.76 12.66
N ASP A 94 29.80 -35.68 11.90
CA ASP A 94 29.38 -36.03 10.53
C ASP A 94 28.48 -37.28 10.44
N LEU A 95 28.09 -37.90 11.57
CA LEU A 95 27.32 -39.16 11.62
C LEU A 95 25.81 -38.99 11.84
N GLN A 96 25.28 -37.76 11.90
CA GLN A 96 23.84 -37.56 11.99
C GLN A 96 23.20 -37.74 10.60
N THR A 97 22.74 -38.97 10.35
CA THR A 97 22.03 -39.36 9.12
C THR A 97 20.55 -38.99 9.17
N VAL A 98 20.01 -38.72 10.37
CA VAL A 98 18.59 -38.43 10.61
C VAL A 98 18.47 -37.10 11.34
N PHE A 99 17.60 -36.23 10.82
CA PHE A 99 17.29 -34.92 11.39
C PHE A 99 15.81 -34.87 11.74
N GLU A 100 15.50 -34.60 13.00
CA GLU A 100 14.12 -34.50 13.49
C GLU A 100 13.73 -33.04 13.69
N SER A 101 12.43 -32.77 13.59
CA SER A 101 11.85 -31.47 13.91
C SER A 101 11.95 -31.20 15.42
N ASN A 102 12.41 -30.01 15.79
CA ASN A 102 12.65 -29.61 17.18
C ASN A 102 11.65 -28.53 17.64
N MET A 103 11.78 -28.07 18.89
CA MET A 103 10.96 -27.02 19.50
C MET A 103 10.99 -25.68 18.75
N ASN A 104 12.05 -25.40 18.01
CA ASN A 104 12.21 -24.18 17.20
C ASN A 104 11.66 -24.33 15.77
N ARG A 105 10.75 -25.30 15.53
CA ARG A 105 10.10 -25.46 14.22
C ARG A 105 9.22 -24.27 13.90
N ASP A 106 9.16 -23.94 12.62
CA ASP A 106 8.27 -22.90 12.14
C ASP A 106 6.80 -23.35 12.28
N THR A 107 5.93 -22.43 12.69
CA THR A 107 4.49 -22.68 12.85
C THR A 107 3.74 -22.53 11.54
N LEU A 108 2.55 -23.13 11.48
CA LEU A 108 1.65 -23.08 10.31
C LEU A 108 0.59 -21.97 10.49
N ASP A 109 0.96 -20.90 11.20
CA ASP A 109 0.05 -19.79 11.51
C ASP A 109 0.15 -18.74 10.38
N GLU A 110 -0.97 -18.43 9.76
CA GLU A 110 -1.07 -17.41 8.70
C GLU A 110 -0.98 -15.99 9.28
N TYR A 111 -1.55 -15.77 10.46
CA TYR A 111 -1.62 -14.50 11.17
C TYR A 111 -1.08 -14.62 12.60
N ALA A 112 -0.72 -13.49 13.21
CA ALA A 112 -0.40 -13.44 14.64
C ALA A 112 -1.61 -13.85 15.49
N PRO A 113 -1.39 -14.38 16.72
CA PRO A 113 -2.49 -14.83 17.57
C PRO A 113 -3.45 -13.68 17.91
N GLU A 114 -4.72 -14.03 18.12
CA GLU A 114 -5.75 -13.06 18.52
C GLU A 114 -5.34 -12.34 19.81
N GLY A 115 -5.68 -11.06 19.89
CA GLY A 115 -5.26 -10.19 20.99
C GLY A 115 -3.89 -9.54 20.80
N THR A 116 -3.09 -9.91 19.79
CA THR A 116 -1.83 -9.18 19.44
C THR A 116 -2.09 -7.69 19.18
N GLU A 117 -3.28 -7.37 18.67
CA GLU A 117 -3.76 -6.00 18.43
C GLU A 117 -3.76 -5.10 19.67
N ASP A 118 -3.90 -5.68 20.87
CA ASP A 118 -3.95 -4.94 22.14
C ASP A 118 -2.54 -4.64 22.71
N TRP A 119 -1.49 -5.23 22.16
CA TRP A 119 -0.11 -5.07 22.65
C TRP A 119 0.64 -3.93 21.98
N SER A 120 0.10 -3.39 20.88
CA SER A 120 0.74 -2.35 20.08
C SER A 120 -0.16 -1.12 19.98
N ASP A 121 0.23 -0.06 20.69
CA ASP A 121 -0.48 1.22 20.71
C ASP A 121 0.14 2.19 19.70
N TYR A 122 0.13 1.80 18.42
CA TYR A 122 0.58 2.65 17.31
C TYR A 122 -0.57 3.47 16.69
N ASP A 123 -1.77 3.35 17.25
CA ASP A 123 -2.94 4.05 16.72
C ASP A 123 -2.87 5.52 17.18
N GLU A 124 -2.77 6.46 16.23
CA GLU A 124 -3.14 7.83 16.51
C GLU A 124 -4.66 7.86 16.72
N ASP A 125 -5.08 8.18 17.95
CA ASP A 125 -6.48 8.30 18.35
C ASP A 125 -7.08 9.57 17.72
N PHE A 126 -7.31 9.53 16.42
CA PHE A 126 -8.10 10.55 15.73
C PHE A 126 -9.58 10.23 15.91
N GLU A 127 -10.24 10.98 16.79
CA GLU A 127 -11.67 10.85 17.02
C GLU A 127 -12.45 11.38 15.82
N TYR A 128 -13.25 10.52 15.19
CA TYR A 128 -14.17 10.91 14.11
C TYR A 128 -15.41 11.66 14.62
N ASP A 129 -15.66 11.61 15.94
CA ASP A 129 -16.85 12.17 16.55
C ASP A 129 -16.51 13.54 17.17
N GLY A 130 -17.30 14.57 16.82
CA GLY A 130 -17.10 15.94 17.30
C GLY A 130 -16.42 16.90 16.32
N LEU A 131 -16.05 16.46 15.12
CA LEU A 131 -15.63 17.38 14.05
C LEU A 131 -16.81 18.25 13.62
N THR A 132 -16.54 19.53 13.36
CA THR A 132 -17.49 20.49 12.78
C THR A 132 -17.24 20.75 11.30
N THR A 133 -16.09 20.33 10.78
CA THR A 133 -15.67 20.49 9.38
C THR A 133 -14.91 19.26 8.89
N ALA A 134 -14.86 19.05 7.58
CA ALA A 134 -14.15 17.95 6.95
C ALA A 134 -12.63 18.03 7.24
N ARG A 135 -12.02 16.86 7.47
CA ARG A 135 -10.57 16.72 7.68
C ARG A 135 -9.82 17.24 6.46
N TYR A 136 -8.92 18.19 6.65
CA TYR A 136 -8.03 18.72 5.61
C TYR A 136 -6.58 18.67 6.11
N ASP A 137 -5.70 18.07 5.32
CA ASP A 137 -4.27 18.00 5.59
C ASP A 137 -3.50 18.98 4.69
N ASP A 138 -2.88 19.98 5.34
CA ASP A 138 -2.06 21.04 4.73
C ASP A 138 -0.56 20.84 5.02
N HIS A 139 -0.11 19.63 5.31
CA HIS A 139 1.32 19.34 5.41
C HIS A 139 1.97 19.46 4.01
N GLY A 140 2.45 20.67 3.69
CA GLY A 140 3.15 20.95 2.44
C GLY A 140 3.48 22.42 2.20
N PHE A 141 4.72 22.68 1.78
CA PHE A 141 5.17 23.97 1.25
C PHE A 141 4.54 24.22 -0.14
N LEU A 142 3.87 25.36 -0.33
CA LEU A 142 3.72 25.97 -1.65
C LEU A 142 4.68 27.16 -1.71
N PRO A 143 5.46 27.33 -2.79
CA PRO A 143 6.14 28.59 -3.00
C PRO A 143 5.07 29.69 -3.19
N GLY A 144 5.02 30.66 -2.28
CA GLY A 144 4.19 31.87 -2.43
C GLY A 144 3.08 32.12 -1.39
N ARG A 145 3.06 31.44 -0.23
CA ARG A 145 2.17 31.81 0.87
C ARG A 145 2.97 32.03 2.16
N GLU A 146 3.07 33.28 2.60
CA GLU A 146 3.65 33.64 3.89
C GLU A 146 2.90 32.88 5.00
N GLN A 147 3.64 32.10 5.79
CA GLN A 147 3.10 31.49 6.99
C GLN A 147 2.77 32.62 7.96
N THR A 148 1.52 32.70 8.39
CA THR A 148 1.14 33.56 9.52
C THR A 148 2.02 33.19 10.70
N SER A 149 2.87 34.11 11.13
CA SER A 149 3.75 33.95 12.28
C SER A 149 2.94 33.51 13.51
N LYS A 150 3.43 32.50 14.22
CA LYS A 150 2.85 32.06 15.49
C LYS A 150 2.90 33.26 16.44
N LYS A 151 1.74 33.66 17.01
CA LYS A 151 1.69 34.76 17.98
C LYS A 151 2.57 34.43 19.20
N ALA A 152 3.53 35.30 19.50
CA ALA A 152 4.41 35.19 20.65
C ALA A 152 3.62 35.13 21.96
N ALA A 153 4.09 34.33 22.92
CA ALA A 153 3.45 34.17 24.22
C ALA A 153 3.71 35.38 25.12
N VAL A 154 2.68 36.19 25.38
CA VAL A 154 2.74 37.33 26.31
C VAL A 154 2.40 36.92 27.76
N PRO A 155 2.98 37.59 28.79
CA PRO A 155 2.72 37.27 30.20
C PRO A 155 1.24 37.36 30.60
N LYS A 156 0.78 36.42 31.44
CA LYS A 156 -0.62 36.34 31.89
C LYS A 156 -1.03 37.62 32.64
N GLY A 157 -2.01 38.35 32.09
CA GLY A 157 -2.57 39.58 32.65
C GLY A 157 -2.31 40.85 31.84
N THR A 158 -1.68 40.75 30.67
CA THR A 158 -1.55 41.87 29.72
C THR A 158 -2.85 42.08 28.95
N SER A 159 -3.30 43.33 28.83
CA SER A 159 -4.46 43.69 28.01
C SER A 159 -4.14 43.70 26.52
N ASP A 160 -5.15 43.53 25.65
CA ASP A 160 -4.97 43.47 24.18
C ASP A 160 -4.27 44.71 23.59
N TYR A 161 -4.40 45.87 24.23
CA TYR A 161 -3.70 47.08 23.83
C TYR A 161 -2.20 47.01 24.16
N GLN A 162 -1.84 46.41 25.30
CA GLN A 162 -0.45 46.26 25.73
C GLN A 162 0.30 45.18 24.94
N ALA A 163 -0.41 44.13 24.50
CA ALA A 163 0.17 43.04 23.70
C ALA A 163 0.76 43.52 22.35
N LYS A 164 0.26 44.64 21.79
CA LYS A 164 0.74 45.22 20.52
C LYS A 164 2.07 45.98 20.61
N TRP A 165 2.60 46.21 21.82
CA TRP A 165 3.85 46.94 22.04
C TRP A 165 5.06 46.02 22.27
N TYR A 166 4.87 44.70 22.34
CA TYR A 166 5.96 43.73 22.38
C TYR A 166 6.38 43.42 20.95
N LEU A 167 7.55 43.94 20.55
CA LEU A 167 8.22 43.59 19.29
C LEU A 167 8.91 42.22 19.43
N ASP A 168 8.88 41.40 18.37
CA ASP A 168 9.31 39.99 18.33
C ASP A 168 10.79 39.76 18.71
N ASP A 169 11.58 40.83 18.85
CA ASP A 169 13.03 40.79 19.09
C ASP A 169 13.44 41.02 20.56
N VAL A 170 12.48 41.14 21.51
CA VAL A 170 12.76 41.58 22.90
C VAL A 170 12.48 40.50 23.97
N ILE A 171 12.21 39.25 23.57
CA ILE A 171 12.04 38.15 24.53
C ILE A 171 13.29 37.27 24.46
N ASP A 172 14.20 37.50 25.40
CA ASP A 172 15.42 36.72 25.61
C ASP A 172 15.10 35.22 25.72
N ALA A 173 15.64 34.46 24.79
CA ALA A 173 15.79 33.03 24.89
C ALA A 173 16.98 32.73 25.83
N ASN A 174 16.70 32.48 27.11
CA ASN A 174 17.59 31.86 28.10
C ASN A 174 16.65 31.24 29.15
N GLU A 175 16.63 29.94 29.41
CA GLU A 175 17.62 29.03 30.02
C GLU A 175 17.09 27.58 29.73
N GLU A 176 17.84 26.50 29.53
CA GLU A 176 19.20 26.11 29.92
C GLU A 176 19.62 24.84 29.11
N GLU A 177 20.89 24.83 28.66
CA GLU A 177 21.93 23.76 28.69
C GLU A 177 21.65 22.32 28.18
N GLU A 178 22.53 21.59 27.47
CA GLU A 178 23.98 21.60 27.14
C GLU A 178 24.18 20.55 26.01
N ALA A 179 24.89 20.76 24.89
CA ALA A 179 26.35 20.73 24.65
C ALA A 179 26.67 19.68 23.54
N GLU A 180 27.28 20.11 22.43
CA GLU A 180 28.57 19.57 21.95
C GLU A 180 29.14 20.39 20.78
N GLN A 181 30.42 20.73 20.93
CA GLN A 181 31.21 21.59 20.06
C GLN A 181 31.61 20.91 18.74
N THR A 182 31.75 21.67 17.66
CA THR A 182 32.94 21.61 16.79
C THR A 182 33.15 22.90 16.01
N ASN A 183 34.41 23.35 16.02
CA ASN A 183 34.94 24.62 15.51
C ASN A 183 34.94 24.78 13.98
N GLY A 184 34.81 26.03 13.51
CA GLY A 184 35.86 26.61 12.64
C GLY A 184 35.45 27.52 11.46
N LYS A 185 35.65 28.84 11.67
CA LYS A 185 36.08 29.91 10.72
C LYS A 185 35.00 30.47 9.76
N ASP A 186 34.45 31.66 10.01
CA ASP A 186 35.00 33.03 9.83
C ASP A 186 35.03 33.46 8.35
N GLU A 187 34.20 34.43 7.96
CA GLU A 187 34.66 35.75 7.50
C GLU A 187 33.55 36.65 6.90
N THR A 188 33.42 37.84 7.50
CA THR A 188 33.13 39.17 6.94
C THR A 188 31.75 39.59 6.39
N MET A 189 31.17 40.47 7.21
CA MET A 189 30.26 41.58 6.98
C MET A 189 30.72 42.54 5.85
N MET A 190 29.77 43.05 5.06
CA MET A 190 29.89 44.35 4.37
C MET A 190 28.52 45.02 4.37
N GLU A 191 28.35 46.00 5.26
CA GLU A 191 27.42 47.11 5.09
C GLU A 191 28.12 48.16 4.21
N ILE A 192 27.43 48.69 3.19
CA ILE A 192 27.60 50.08 2.75
C ILE A 192 26.23 50.64 2.35
N ASP A 193 25.84 51.65 3.12
CA ASP A 193 24.99 52.81 2.87
C ASP A 193 24.77 53.20 1.39
N ASP A 194 23.56 53.60 1.01
CA ASP A 194 23.27 55.04 0.77
C ASP A 194 21.86 55.25 0.21
N GLU A 195 21.32 56.38 0.65
CA GLU A 195 20.03 56.99 0.35
C GLU A 195 19.65 57.05 -1.14
N MET A 196 18.34 56.93 -1.45
CA MET A 196 17.69 57.82 -2.41
C MET A 196 16.18 57.96 -2.12
N MET A 197 15.78 59.21 -1.92
CA MET A 197 14.40 59.69 -1.85
C MET A 197 13.65 59.50 -3.18
N VAL A 198 12.37 59.14 -3.11
CA VAL A 198 11.34 59.66 -4.04
C VAL A 198 10.00 59.83 -3.32
N GLU A 199 9.68 61.11 -3.11
CA GLU A 199 8.40 61.82 -3.17
C GLU A 199 7.08 61.13 -2.74
N GLN A 200 6.48 61.75 -1.72
CA GLN A 200 5.07 61.76 -1.39
C GLN A 200 4.20 62.14 -2.61
N ASP A 201 3.18 61.34 -2.87
CA ASP A 201 1.89 61.88 -3.28
C ASP A 201 0.80 61.37 -2.34
N ASN A 202 0.15 62.34 -1.69
CA ASN A 202 -1.04 62.18 -0.88
C ASN A 202 -2.23 61.82 -1.77
N GLU A 203 -2.86 60.67 -1.56
CA GLU A 203 -4.30 60.56 -1.73
C GLU A 203 -4.93 60.15 -0.39
N GLU A 204 -5.81 61.04 0.06
CA GLU A 204 -6.52 60.99 1.33
C GLU A 204 -7.45 59.78 1.40
N VAL A 205 -7.42 59.18 2.59
CA VAL A 205 -8.35 58.16 3.08
C VAL A 205 -9.77 58.73 3.06
N ALA A 206 -10.56 58.30 2.07
CA ALA A 206 -12.02 58.46 2.11
C ALA A 206 -12.61 57.41 3.06
N GLY A 207 -13.49 57.90 3.94
CA GLY A 207 -14.01 57.21 5.10
C GLY A 207 -14.65 55.85 4.84
N ASP A 208 -14.48 55.01 5.84
CA ASP A 208 -15.18 53.76 6.07
C ASP A 208 -16.67 54.08 6.30
N GLU A 209 -17.43 54.20 5.21
CA GLU A 209 -18.88 54.11 5.24
C GLU A 209 -19.24 52.61 5.18
N GLU A 210 -19.74 52.10 6.31
CA GLU A 210 -20.51 50.85 6.39
C GLU A 210 -21.61 50.88 5.32
N TYR A 211 -21.35 50.25 4.16
CA TYR A 211 -22.40 49.88 3.23
C TYR A 211 -23.01 48.58 3.72
N ASP A 212 -24.16 48.69 4.38
CA ASP A 212 -25.14 47.62 4.49
C ASP A 212 -25.35 46.99 3.11
N ILE A 213 -24.88 45.76 2.94
CA ILE A 213 -25.08 44.97 1.72
C ILE A 213 -26.51 44.44 1.75
N GLU A 214 -27.48 45.29 1.42
CA GLU A 214 -28.82 44.88 1.00
C GLU A 214 -28.81 44.53 -0.50
N ASP A 215 -28.08 43.48 -0.90
CA ASP A 215 -28.31 42.78 -2.16
C ASP A 215 -29.05 41.47 -1.88
N ASN A 216 -30.28 41.61 -1.39
CA ASN A 216 -31.30 40.57 -1.42
C ASN A 216 -32.00 40.60 -2.79
N GLU A 217 -31.24 40.49 -3.89
CA GLU A 217 -31.82 40.02 -5.15
C GLU A 217 -32.26 38.58 -4.90
N GLY A 218 -33.57 38.41 -4.70
CA GLY A 218 -34.21 37.15 -4.35
C GLY A 218 -33.60 35.99 -5.13
N PHE A 219 -32.89 35.13 -4.42
CA PHE A 219 -32.59 33.80 -4.92
C PHE A 219 -33.93 33.06 -4.93
N GLU A 220 -34.65 33.13 -6.05
CA GLU A 220 -35.84 32.32 -6.26
C GLU A 220 -35.39 30.85 -6.33
N GLU A 221 -35.60 30.13 -5.23
CA GLU A 221 -35.51 28.68 -5.19
C GLU A 221 -36.50 28.14 -6.24
N LEU A 222 -35.99 27.38 -7.22
CA LEU A 222 -36.85 26.75 -8.21
C LEU A 222 -37.75 25.72 -7.52
N SER A 223 -38.91 25.46 -8.11
CA SER A 223 -39.77 24.41 -7.57
C SER A 223 -39.04 23.05 -7.59
N PRO A 224 -39.22 22.18 -6.57
CA PRO A 224 -38.53 20.89 -6.49
C PRO A 224 -38.68 20.02 -7.75
N GLU A 225 -39.83 20.11 -8.44
CA GLU A 225 -40.10 19.38 -9.68
C GLU A 225 -39.28 19.90 -10.88
N GLU A 226 -39.02 21.21 -10.95
CA GLU A 226 -38.20 21.81 -12.00
C GLU A 226 -36.72 21.57 -11.76
N GLU A 227 -36.27 21.56 -10.51
CA GLU A 227 -34.90 21.21 -10.16
C GLU A 227 -34.58 19.75 -10.48
N GLU A 228 -35.48 18.82 -10.16
CA GLU A 228 -35.32 17.41 -10.52
C GLU A 228 -35.29 17.20 -12.04
N ARG A 229 -36.07 17.98 -12.80
CA ARG A 229 -36.04 17.92 -14.27
C ARG A 229 -34.72 18.45 -14.81
N GLN A 230 -34.25 19.61 -14.34
CA GLN A 230 -32.96 20.16 -14.75
C GLN A 230 -31.78 19.26 -14.34
N LEU A 231 -31.84 18.63 -13.16
CA LEU A 231 -30.82 17.68 -12.73
C LEU A 231 -30.81 16.43 -13.61
N ARG A 232 -31.98 15.93 -14.02
CA ARG A 232 -32.07 14.79 -14.96
C ARG A 232 -31.51 15.15 -16.33
N GLU A 233 -31.89 16.31 -16.88
CA GLU A 233 -31.35 16.80 -18.16
C GLU A 233 -29.84 17.01 -18.09
N PHE A 234 -29.33 17.55 -16.99
CA PHE A 234 -27.90 17.70 -16.74
C PHE A 234 -27.18 16.34 -16.65
N ARG A 235 -27.74 15.38 -15.90
CA ARG A 235 -27.20 14.00 -15.79
C ARG A 235 -27.14 13.29 -17.15
N ASP A 236 -28.12 13.53 -18.01
CA ASP A 236 -28.15 12.89 -19.33
C ASP A 236 -27.15 13.54 -20.30
N MET A 237 -26.85 14.85 -20.17
CA MET A 237 -25.78 15.49 -20.91
C MET A 237 -24.37 15.12 -20.40
N GLU A 238 -24.15 15.07 -19.08
CA GLU A 238 -22.82 14.77 -18.51
C GLU A 238 -22.42 13.29 -18.61
N LYS A 239 -23.36 12.35 -18.75
CA LYS A 239 -23.04 10.92 -18.96
C LYS A 239 -22.16 10.69 -20.19
N GLU A 240 -22.27 11.54 -21.21
CA GLU A 240 -21.47 11.46 -22.43
C GLU A 240 -20.07 12.10 -22.27
N ASP A 241 -19.91 13.01 -21.29
CA ASP A 241 -18.71 13.84 -21.04
C ASP A 241 -17.97 13.50 -19.72
N ARG A 242 -18.10 12.27 -19.19
CA ARG A 242 -17.31 11.82 -18.03
C ARG A 242 -15.85 11.59 -18.41
N GLU A 243 -15.08 12.67 -18.35
CA GLU A 243 -13.67 12.70 -18.75
C GLU A 243 -12.73 12.11 -17.69
N PHE A 244 -13.12 12.11 -16.40
CA PHE A 244 -12.30 11.56 -15.33
C PHE A 244 -12.85 10.24 -14.79
N PRO A 245 -12.03 9.17 -14.73
CA PRO A 245 -12.47 7.88 -14.17
C PRO A 245 -12.78 7.95 -12.67
N ASP A 246 -12.37 9.03 -11.98
CA ASP A 246 -12.49 9.23 -10.53
C ASP A 246 -13.65 10.14 -10.10
N GLU A 247 -14.42 10.67 -11.05
CA GLU A 247 -15.63 11.46 -10.77
C GLU A 247 -16.68 10.62 -10.03
N ILE A 248 -17.33 11.26 -9.06
CA ILE A 248 -18.48 10.72 -8.35
C ILE A 248 -19.59 11.77 -8.30
N GLU A 249 -20.81 11.33 -8.53
CA GLU A 249 -22.00 12.15 -8.36
C GLU A 249 -22.65 11.81 -7.02
N LEU A 250 -23.14 12.84 -6.34
CA LEU A 250 -23.97 12.69 -5.15
C LEU A 250 -25.43 12.53 -5.56
N GLU A 251 -26.17 11.76 -4.77
CA GLU A 251 -27.62 11.68 -4.91
C GLU A 251 -28.28 12.68 -3.95
N PRO A 252 -29.30 13.44 -4.37
CA PRO A 252 -29.99 14.40 -3.49
C PRO A 252 -30.57 13.79 -2.22
N SER A 253 -30.91 12.49 -2.26
CA SER A 253 -31.48 11.75 -1.14
C SER A 253 -30.46 11.43 -0.04
N GLU A 254 -29.17 11.33 -0.37
CA GLU A 254 -28.11 10.95 0.57
C GLU A 254 -27.37 12.20 1.06
N SER A 255 -26.95 12.20 2.34
CA SER A 255 -26.06 13.26 2.83
C SER A 255 -24.63 13.04 2.31
N ALA A 256 -23.98 14.11 1.86
CA ALA A 256 -22.58 14.04 1.46
C ALA A 256 -21.67 13.72 2.65
N ILE A 257 -22.01 14.25 3.84
CA ILE A 257 -21.26 14.02 5.09
C ILE A 257 -21.19 12.52 5.42
N GLU A 258 -22.32 11.79 5.45
CA GLU A 258 -22.31 10.37 5.80
C GLU A 258 -21.59 9.54 4.74
N ARG A 259 -21.85 9.84 3.45
CA ARG A 259 -21.24 9.13 2.31
C ARG A 259 -19.72 9.33 2.26
N LEU A 260 -19.24 10.51 2.63
CA LEU A 260 -17.85 10.91 2.51
C LEU A 260 -17.14 11.12 3.86
N LYS A 261 -17.71 10.65 4.98
CA LYS A 261 -17.17 10.79 6.35
C LYS A 261 -15.71 10.36 6.49
N ARG A 262 -15.29 9.36 5.70
CA ARG A 262 -13.93 8.77 5.71
C ARG A 262 -12.95 9.45 4.75
N TYR A 263 -13.43 10.39 3.96
CA TYR A 263 -12.56 11.13 3.05
C TYR A 263 -11.94 12.32 3.77
N ARG A 264 -10.70 12.62 3.39
CA ARG A 264 -9.98 13.82 3.80
C ARG A 264 -9.64 14.64 2.55
N GLY A 265 -9.70 15.96 2.65
CA GLY A 265 -9.10 16.82 1.66
C GLY A 265 -7.59 16.83 1.83
N LEU A 266 -6.87 16.82 0.72
CA LEU A 266 -5.41 16.92 0.73
C LEU A 266 -5.02 18.06 -0.19
N LYS A 267 -4.08 18.89 0.26
CA LYS A 267 -3.47 19.89 -0.61
C LYS A 267 -2.59 19.27 -1.68
N ASN A 268 -1.74 18.33 -1.28
CA ASN A 268 -0.85 17.60 -2.17
C ASN A 268 -0.63 16.18 -1.64
N LEU A 269 -0.92 15.17 -2.48
CA LEU A 269 -0.73 13.77 -2.14
C LEU A 269 0.74 13.40 -1.88
N TYR A 270 1.68 14.13 -2.51
CA TYR A 270 3.12 13.84 -2.42
C TYR A 270 3.75 14.22 -1.06
N ASN A 271 3.19 15.21 -0.37
CA ASN A 271 3.74 15.76 0.88
C ASN A 271 2.81 15.57 2.09
N CYS A 272 1.59 15.06 1.91
CA CYS A 272 0.65 14.88 3.01
C CYS A 272 1.21 13.94 4.09
N ASP A 273 0.84 14.18 5.34
CA ASP A 273 1.20 13.31 6.45
C ASP A 273 0.09 12.27 6.63
N TRP A 274 0.31 11.12 6.01
CA TRP A 274 -0.63 10.02 6.07
C TRP A 274 -0.04 8.88 6.88
N GLN A 275 -0.62 8.63 8.05
CA GLN A 275 -0.13 7.60 8.94
C GLN A 275 -0.58 6.20 8.52
N VAL A 276 0.31 5.23 8.74
CA VAL A 276 0.18 3.84 8.28
C VAL A 276 -0.74 3.03 9.19
N ASP A 277 -0.79 3.30 10.48
CA ASP A 277 -1.61 2.54 11.44
C ASP A 277 -2.75 3.39 12.01
N GLU A 278 -3.28 4.32 11.20
CA GLU A 278 -4.43 5.13 11.60
C GLU A 278 -5.66 4.27 11.95
N LYS A 279 -6.38 4.69 12.99
CA LYS A 279 -7.63 4.04 13.40
C LYS A 279 -8.71 4.27 12.34
N ASP A 280 -9.08 3.22 11.63
CA ASP A 280 -10.10 3.28 10.58
C ASP A 280 -11.01 2.05 10.68
N PRO A 281 -12.34 2.21 10.76
CA PRO A 281 -13.28 1.08 10.81
C PRO A 281 -13.29 0.24 9.52
N SER A 282 -12.71 0.73 8.43
CA SER A 282 -12.54 -0.03 7.18
C SER A 282 -11.25 -0.83 7.11
N SER A 283 -10.36 -0.66 8.08
CA SER A 283 -9.14 -1.45 8.19
C SER A 283 -9.50 -2.93 8.44
N PRO A 284 -8.86 -3.88 7.74
CA PRO A 284 -9.11 -5.29 7.98
C PRO A 284 -8.64 -5.68 9.38
N ALA A 285 -9.41 -6.52 10.07
CA ALA A 285 -9.05 -7.03 11.41
C ALA A 285 -7.65 -7.65 11.44
N GLU A 286 -7.26 -8.31 10.33
CA GLU A 286 -5.95 -8.94 10.19
C GLU A 286 -4.78 -7.94 10.15
N TRP A 287 -5.01 -6.63 9.91
CA TRP A 287 -3.95 -5.63 9.69
C TRP A 287 -2.88 -5.59 10.79
N LYS A 288 -3.31 -5.64 12.06
CA LYS A 288 -2.41 -5.67 13.23
C LYS A 288 -1.77 -7.04 13.43
N ARG A 289 -2.36 -8.09 12.87
CA ARG A 289 -1.89 -9.49 12.96
C ARG A 289 -0.95 -9.89 11.81
N LEU A 290 -0.69 -8.99 10.87
CA LEU A 290 0.26 -9.21 9.77
C LEU A 290 1.71 -9.15 10.22
N LEU A 291 2.57 -9.84 9.46
CA LEU A 291 4.01 -9.74 9.62
C LEU A 291 4.52 -8.36 9.16
N ARG A 292 5.10 -7.61 10.10
CA ARG A 292 5.70 -6.29 9.87
C ARG A 292 7.19 -6.42 9.57
N ILE A 293 7.62 -5.99 8.38
CA ILE A 293 9.05 -5.91 8.01
C ILE A 293 9.42 -4.45 7.80
N GLY A 294 10.33 -3.91 8.62
CA GLY A 294 10.85 -2.57 8.42
C GLY A 294 11.76 -2.47 7.18
N ASN A 295 12.83 -3.26 7.13
CA ASN A 295 13.75 -3.28 5.98
C ASN A 295 13.77 -4.66 5.29
N TYR A 296 12.91 -4.82 4.28
CA TYR A 296 12.79 -6.07 3.52
C TYR A 296 14.10 -6.55 2.90
N LYS A 297 14.92 -5.64 2.33
CA LYS A 297 16.17 -6.02 1.65
C LYS A 297 17.17 -6.65 2.62
N ASN A 298 17.32 -6.07 3.80
CA ASN A 298 18.25 -6.59 4.82
C ASN A 298 17.75 -7.92 5.39
N THR A 299 16.46 -8.02 5.71
CA THR A 299 15.84 -9.24 6.23
C THR A 299 15.93 -10.39 5.22
N LYS A 300 15.63 -10.14 3.95
CA LYS A 300 15.82 -11.10 2.85
C LYS A 300 17.25 -11.66 2.81
N ASN A 301 18.24 -10.77 2.77
CA ASN A 301 19.64 -11.17 2.65
C ASN A 301 20.12 -11.96 3.87
N ARG A 302 19.63 -11.60 5.07
CA ARG A 302 19.91 -12.33 6.31
C ARG A 302 19.33 -13.75 6.25
N ILE A 303 18.03 -13.88 5.96
CA ILE A 303 17.32 -15.18 5.94
C ILE A 303 17.94 -16.14 4.91
N ILE A 304 18.30 -15.65 3.73
CA ILE A 304 18.95 -16.48 2.70
C ILE A 304 20.32 -17.01 3.20
N LYS A 305 21.11 -16.16 3.85
CA LYS A 305 22.41 -16.55 4.42
C LYS A 305 22.27 -17.55 5.57
N GLU A 306 21.34 -17.29 6.49
CA GLU A 306 21.03 -18.20 7.61
C GLU A 306 20.58 -19.57 7.08
N THR A 307 19.63 -19.59 6.13
CA THR A 307 19.13 -20.84 5.53
C THR A 307 20.25 -21.64 4.86
N LYS A 308 21.22 -20.97 4.22
CA LYS A 308 22.38 -21.65 3.62
C LYS A 308 23.31 -22.27 4.66
N ASN A 309 23.51 -21.59 5.79
CA ASN A 309 24.42 -22.02 6.83
C ASN A 309 23.82 -23.12 7.71
N GLU A 310 22.50 -23.08 7.93
CA GLU A 310 21.73 -24.04 8.73
C GLU A 310 21.19 -25.22 7.93
N ALA A 311 21.50 -25.32 6.63
CA ALA A 311 21.05 -26.41 5.78
C ALA A 311 21.60 -27.76 6.27
N GLN A 312 20.69 -28.66 6.65
CA GLN A 312 21.03 -29.99 7.14
C GLN A 312 21.27 -30.94 5.97
N ALA A 313 20.36 -31.00 4.99
CA ALA A 313 20.50 -31.77 3.77
C ALA A 313 20.89 -30.87 2.60
N ILE A 314 22.06 -31.11 1.99
CA ILE A 314 22.62 -30.24 0.95
C ILE A 314 22.34 -30.78 -0.46
N ALA A 315 22.48 -29.93 -1.48
CA ALA A 315 22.32 -30.34 -2.87
C ALA A 315 23.20 -31.55 -3.24
N GLY A 316 22.59 -32.56 -3.85
CA GLY A 316 23.24 -33.81 -4.25
C GLY A 316 23.10 -34.96 -3.24
N ASP A 317 22.59 -34.71 -2.04
CA ASP A 317 22.24 -35.77 -1.10
C ASP A 317 20.90 -36.42 -1.49
N ARG A 318 20.82 -37.76 -1.42
CA ARG A 318 19.56 -38.49 -1.58
C ARG A 318 18.91 -38.63 -0.20
N ILE A 319 17.67 -38.17 -0.08
CA ILE A 319 16.96 -38.10 1.20
C ILE A 319 15.61 -38.80 1.16
N ARG A 320 15.12 -39.18 2.36
CA ARG A 320 13.71 -39.45 2.65
C ARG A 320 13.18 -38.34 3.51
N MET A 321 12.14 -37.67 3.05
CA MET A 321 11.50 -36.57 3.77
C MET A 321 10.16 -37.04 4.31
N PHE A 322 9.94 -36.89 5.61
CA PHE A 322 8.69 -37.24 6.29
C PHE A 322 7.92 -35.95 6.56
N ILE A 323 6.83 -35.74 5.81
CA ILE A 323 6.00 -34.54 5.87
C ILE A 323 4.73 -34.86 6.65
N ARG A 324 4.38 -34.06 7.66
CA ARG A 324 3.10 -34.18 8.37
C ARG A 324 1.97 -33.82 7.41
N PHE A 325 1.21 -34.82 6.98
CA PHE A 325 0.25 -34.69 5.89
C PHE A 325 -1.13 -35.24 6.30
N PRO A 326 -2.22 -34.50 6.03
CA PRO A 326 -3.54 -34.95 6.39
C PRO A 326 -4.06 -36.01 5.42
N LYS A 327 -4.77 -37.00 5.96
CA LYS A 327 -5.15 -38.21 5.20
C LYS A 327 -6.13 -37.91 4.06
N PHE A 328 -7.01 -36.92 4.24
CA PHE A 328 -8.01 -36.53 3.24
C PHE A 328 -7.42 -35.99 1.93
N LEU A 329 -6.16 -35.54 1.94
CA LEU A 329 -5.50 -35.06 0.72
C LEU A 329 -4.84 -36.18 -0.09
N LEU A 330 -4.72 -37.40 0.46
CA LEU A 330 -4.05 -38.51 -0.22
C LEU A 330 -4.76 -38.94 -1.51
N GLU A 331 -6.09 -38.86 -1.56
CA GLU A 331 -6.88 -39.21 -2.74
C GLU A 331 -6.54 -38.36 -3.97
N LYS A 332 -5.97 -37.17 -3.75
CA LYS A 332 -5.60 -36.23 -4.80
C LYS A 332 -4.18 -36.45 -5.32
N ILE A 333 -3.37 -37.27 -4.63
CA ILE A 333 -1.99 -37.55 -5.04
C ILE A 333 -2.02 -38.51 -6.23
N GLN A 334 -1.36 -38.11 -7.31
CA GLN A 334 -1.15 -38.96 -8.49
C GLN A 334 0.24 -39.58 -8.48
N ASP A 335 0.44 -40.61 -9.31
CA ASP A 335 1.72 -41.31 -9.42
C ASP A 335 2.83 -40.33 -9.87
N PRO A 336 3.94 -40.19 -9.10
CA PRO A 336 5.02 -39.23 -9.40
C PRO A 336 5.73 -39.49 -10.74
N LYS A 337 5.54 -40.68 -11.33
CA LYS A 337 6.07 -41.01 -12.66
C LYS A 337 5.23 -40.47 -13.81
N GLN A 338 3.95 -40.15 -13.54
CA GLN A 338 3.01 -39.63 -14.54
C GLN A 338 2.91 -38.09 -14.43
N LEU A 339 2.71 -37.59 -13.21
CA LEU A 339 2.72 -36.16 -12.92
C LEU A 339 3.90 -35.80 -12.03
N LEU A 340 4.49 -34.64 -12.30
CA LEU A 340 5.61 -34.13 -11.53
C LEU A 340 5.18 -33.86 -10.07
N PHE A 341 5.71 -34.64 -9.15
CA PHE A 341 5.58 -34.37 -7.71
C PHE A 341 6.86 -33.71 -7.21
N ALA A 342 6.84 -32.39 -7.05
CA ALA A 342 7.97 -31.60 -6.58
C ALA A 342 7.65 -30.93 -5.24
N VAL A 343 8.61 -30.95 -4.32
CA VAL A 343 8.51 -30.32 -3.00
C VAL A 343 9.54 -29.21 -2.90
N TYR A 344 9.10 -28.04 -2.45
CA TYR A 344 9.93 -26.84 -2.30
C TYR A 344 10.04 -26.47 -0.83
N GLY A 345 11.24 -26.25 -0.32
CA GLY A 345 11.46 -25.76 1.04
C GLY A 345 11.14 -24.28 1.15
N LEU A 346 10.42 -23.90 2.19
CA LEU A 346 10.09 -22.51 2.50
C LEU A 346 11.17 -21.85 3.36
N LEU A 347 11.38 -20.55 3.13
CA LEU A 347 12.24 -19.73 3.99
C LEU A 347 11.49 -19.24 5.24
N LEU A 348 12.20 -18.48 6.08
CA LEU A 348 11.77 -18.17 7.45
C LEU A 348 10.63 -17.19 7.36
N HIS A 349 9.52 -17.54 7.99
CA HIS A 349 8.31 -16.73 7.99
C HIS A 349 7.65 -16.58 6.61
N GLU A 350 7.96 -17.42 5.61
CA GLU A 350 7.29 -17.35 4.30
C GLU A 350 5.82 -17.78 4.33
N HIS A 351 5.38 -18.52 5.36
CA HIS A 351 3.98 -18.87 5.53
C HIS A 351 3.15 -17.73 6.14
N LYS A 352 3.78 -16.82 6.89
CA LYS A 352 3.09 -15.70 7.54
C LYS A 352 2.65 -14.67 6.50
N ASN A 353 1.43 -14.15 6.67
CA ASN A 353 0.86 -13.14 5.79
C ASN A 353 1.42 -11.75 6.09
N ALA A 354 1.65 -10.96 5.05
CA ALA A 354 2.05 -9.56 5.14
C ALA A 354 1.39 -8.75 4.04
N VAL A 355 1.52 -7.42 4.11
CA VAL A 355 1.24 -6.55 2.97
C VAL A 355 2.35 -6.73 1.96
N VAL A 356 2.03 -7.29 0.81
CA VAL A 356 2.98 -7.57 -0.26
C VAL A 356 2.71 -6.69 -1.48
N ASN A 357 3.80 -6.30 -2.14
CA ASN A 357 3.77 -5.46 -3.32
C ASN A 357 4.39 -6.20 -4.50
N PHE A 358 3.65 -6.27 -5.60
CA PHE A 358 4.12 -6.84 -6.87
C PHE A 358 4.23 -5.75 -7.92
N SER A 359 5.25 -5.81 -8.77
CA SER A 359 5.19 -5.13 -10.06
C SER A 359 4.30 -5.94 -10.99
N LEU A 360 3.48 -5.28 -11.79
CA LEU A 360 2.59 -5.89 -12.75
C LEU A 360 2.63 -5.10 -14.05
N GLN A 361 3.04 -5.78 -15.11
CA GLN A 361 2.92 -5.31 -16.48
C GLN A 361 1.91 -6.19 -17.22
N ARG A 362 1.06 -5.53 -18.00
CA ARG A 362 0.06 -6.21 -18.81
C ARG A 362 0.70 -7.08 -19.88
N TRP A 363 0.07 -8.21 -20.20
CA TRP A 363 0.54 -9.10 -21.26
C TRP A 363 0.29 -8.47 -22.64
N GLU A 364 1.20 -8.68 -23.60
CA GLU A 364 1.23 -7.94 -24.86
C GLU A 364 -0.05 -8.11 -25.72
N GLN A 365 -0.72 -9.26 -25.64
CA GLN A 365 -1.97 -9.55 -26.38
C GLN A 365 -3.25 -9.37 -25.55
N TYR A 366 -3.15 -8.84 -24.32
CA TYR A 366 -4.31 -8.75 -23.44
C TYR A 366 -4.96 -7.36 -23.53
N ASP A 367 -6.01 -7.20 -24.33
CA ASP A 367 -6.68 -5.90 -24.58
C ASP A 367 -7.88 -5.59 -23.66
N LYS A 368 -8.32 -6.57 -22.86
CA LYS A 368 -9.43 -6.37 -21.90
C LYS A 368 -9.01 -5.50 -20.71
N PRO A 369 -9.84 -4.55 -20.24
CA PRO A 369 -9.55 -3.80 -19.02
C PRO A 369 -9.48 -4.75 -17.81
N VAL A 370 -8.58 -4.47 -16.87
CA VAL A 370 -8.45 -5.22 -15.60
C VAL A 370 -8.80 -4.27 -14.45
N PRO A 371 -10.02 -4.35 -13.90
CA PRO A 371 -10.38 -3.65 -12.68
C PRO A 371 -9.47 -4.04 -11.50
N SER A 372 -9.16 -3.09 -10.62
CA SER A 372 -8.62 -3.41 -9.31
C SER A 372 -9.72 -4.02 -8.41
N GLN A 373 -9.31 -4.79 -7.39
CA GLN A 373 -10.17 -5.59 -6.50
C GLN A 373 -10.83 -6.83 -7.15
N GLU A 374 -10.74 -7.00 -8.47
CA GLU A 374 -11.19 -8.23 -9.11
C GLU A 374 -10.27 -9.41 -8.73
N PRO A 375 -10.80 -10.59 -8.37
CA PRO A 375 -9.98 -11.74 -8.04
C PRO A 375 -9.18 -12.21 -9.25
N ILE A 376 -7.85 -12.27 -9.07
CA ILE A 376 -6.87 -12.69 -10.07
C ILE A 376 -5.94 -13.71 -9.41
N VAL A 377 -5.64 -14.80 -10.10
CA VAL A 377 -4.67 -15.78 -9.62
C VAL A 377 -3.27 -15.29 -9.92
N VAL A 378 -2.42 -15.28 -8.90
CA VAL A 378 -1.01 -14.88 -9.02
C VAL A 378 -0.15 -16.07 -8.65
N GLN A 379 0.66 -16.51 -9.61
CA GLN A 379 1.74 -17.47 -9.37
C GLN A 379 3.04 -16.71 -9.17
N TYR A 380 3.58 -16.69 -7.95
CA TYR A 380 4.89 -16.12 -7.66
C TYR A 380 5.85 -17.20 -7.17
N GLY A 381 6.83 -17.52 -8.01
CA GLY A 381 7.66 -18.71 -7.83
C GLY A 381 6.86 -19.98 -8.11
N VAL A 382 6.62 -20.77 -7.07
CA VAL A 382 5.79 -21.99 -7.15
C VAL A 382 4.39 -21.81 -6.54
N ARG A 383 4.23 -20.83 -5.65
CA ARG A 383 3.00 -20.64 -4.89
C ARG A 383 1.96 -19.92 -5.74
N ARG A 384 0.69 -20.27 -5.55
CA ARG A 384 -0.46 -19.69 -6.25
C ARG A 384 -1.52 -19.25 -5.26
N TYR A 385 -1.93 -18.00 -5.39
CA TYR A 385 -2.98 -17.40 -4.57
C TYR A 385 -3.97 -16.64 -5.45
N THR A 386 -5.25 -16.70 -5.10
CA THR A 386 -6.28 -15.83 -5.62
C THR A 386 -6.24 -14.53 -4.84
N ILE A 387 -5.81 -13.46 -5.50
CA ILE A 387 -5.53 -12.15 -4.93
C ILE A 387 -6.57 -11.16 -5.46
N GLN A 388 -6.97 -10.19 -4.63
CA GLN A 388 -7.72 -9.01 -5.06
C GLN A 388 -6.79 -7.79 -5.02
N PRO A 389 -6.00 -7.53 -6.08
CA PRO A 389 -4.95 -6.54 -6.02
C PRO A 389 -5.51 -5.12 -6.10
N LEU A 390 -4.95 -4.23 -5.28
CA LEU A 390 -5.11 -2.80 -5.43
C LEU A 390 -3.99 -2.27 -6.33
N PHE A 391 -4.34 -1.65 -7.45
CA PHE A 391 -3.37 -1.06 -8.37
C PHE A 391 -3.00 0.36 -7.96
N SER A 392 -1.73 0.71 -8.16
CA SER A 392 -1.17 2.02 -7.89
C SER A 392 0.04 2.26 -8.80
N GLN A 393 0.38 3.53 -9.03
CA GLN A 393 1.58 3.87 -9.79
C GLN A 393 2.86 3.59 -8.99
N GLY A 394 3.92 3.20 -9.70
CA GLY A 394 5.26 3.08 -9.14
C GLY A 394 5.96 4.43 -8.98
N SER A 395 5.38 5.36 -8.21
CA SER A 395 6.03 6.64 -7.86
C SER A 395 7.01 6.48 -6.70
N ASN A 396 7.97 7.41 -6.57
CA ASN A 396 8.88 7.50 -5.44
C ASN A 396 8.49 8.71 -4.57
N SER A 397 7.40 8.60 -3.83
CA SER A 397 6.91 9.63 -2.93
C SER A 397 7.61 9.54 -1.56
N PRO A 398 8.07 10.67 -0.96
CA PRO A 398 8.74 10.71 0.34
C PRO A 398 7.89 10.13 1.47
N ASN A 399 6.58 10.37 1.44
CA ASN A 399 5.61 9.87 2.41
C ASN A 399 5.10 8.45 2.10
N ASN A 400 5.59 7.81 1.02
CA ASN A 400 5.15 6.50 0.54
C ASN A 400 3.62 6.37 0.32
N VAL A 401 2.94 7.49 0.07
CA VAL A 401 1.52 7.52 -0.33
C VAL A 401 1.43 7.47 -1.84
N HIS A 402 0.56 6.61 -2.36
CA HIS A 402 0.36 6.41 -3.80
C HIS A 402 -1.12 6.53 -4.15
N LYS A 403 -1.39 7.13 -5.32
CA LYS A 403 -2.75 7.19 -5.86
C LYS A 403 -3.20 5.78 -6.24
N TYR A 404 -4.39 5.40 -5.79
CA TYR A 404 -5.06 4.17 -6.19
C TYR A 404 -5.64 4.30 -7.60
N GLU A 405 -5.49 3.24 -8.39
CA GLU A 405 -5.98 3.14 -9.77
C GLU A 405 -7.13 2.14 -9.84
N ARG A 406 -8.24 2.56 -10.48
CA ARG A 406 -9.43 1.71 -10.64
C ARG A 406 -9.21 0.58 -11.66
N PHE A 407 -8.29 0.79 -12.62
CA PHE A 407 -7.95 -0.17 -13.66
C PHE A 407 -6.44 -0.25 -13.85
N LEU A 408 -5.96 -1.38 -14.32
CA LEU A 408 -4.57 -1.55 -14.72
C LEU A 408 -4.27 -0.73 -15.98
N HIS A 409 -3.26 0.14 -15.91
CA HIS A 409 -2.82 0.90 -17.08
C HIS A 409 -2.08 0.01 -18.08
N PRO A 410 -2.34 0.17 -19.40
CA PRO A 410 -1.75 -0.70 -20.43
C PRO A 410 -0.26 -0.42 -20.68
N ASP A 411 0.15 0.84 -20.66
CA ASP A 411 1.48 1.26 -21.15
C ASP A 411 2.56 1.33 -20.07
N THR A 412 2.16 1.24 -18.81
CA THR A 412 3.05 1.43 -17.66
C THR A 412 3.04 0.21 -16.75
N VAL A 413 4.14 0.04 -15.99
CA VAL A 413 4.20 -0.96 -14.94
C VAL A 413 3.51 -0.38 -13.71
N SER A 414 2.38 -0.97 -13.31
CA SER A 414 1.70 -0.64 -12.06
C SER A 414 2.21 -1.54 -10.93
N VAL A 415 1.95 -1.13 -9.70
CA VAL A 415 2.19 -1.90 -8.48
C VAL A 415 0.86 -2.46 -7.98
N ALA A 416 0.80 -3.77 -7.80
CA ALA A 416 -0.32 -4.49 -7.21
C ALA A 416 -0.03 -4.76 -5.73
N THR A 417 -0.86 -4.22 -4.84
CA THR A 417 -0.74 -4.39 -3.38
C THR A 417 -1.87 -5.27 -2.85
N CYS A 418 -1.54 -6.25 -2.01
CA CYS A 418 -2.49 -7.17 -1.38
C CYS A 418 -1.92 -7.77 -0.08
N ILE A 419 -2.74 -8.46 0.70
CA ILE A 419 -2.27 -9.29 1.81
C ILE A 419 -2.09 -10.72 1.29
N ALA A 420 -0.85 -11.20 1.30
CA ALA A 420 -0.49 -12.54 0.89
C ALA A 420 0.78 -12.99 1.64
N PRO A 421 1.10 -14.29 1.64
CA PRO A 421 2.26 -14.75 2.37
C PRO A 421 3.58 -14.37 1.68
N VAL A 422 4.57 -14.05 2.50
CA VAL A 422 5.81 -13.39 2.09
C VAL A 422 6.66 -14.28 1.17
N ASP A 423 7.31 -13.67 0.18
CA ASP A 423 8.38 -14.29 -0.61
C ASP A 423 9.70 -13.58 -0.32
N PHE A 424 10.72 -14.29 0.17
CA PHE A 424 12.04 -13.70 0.43
C PHE A 424 13.00 -13.81 -0.76
N THR A 425 12.59 -14.39 -1.88
CA THR A 425 13.47 -14.55 -3.04
C THR A 425 13.26 -13.50 -4.13
N GLN A 426 12.21 -12.67 -4.02
CA GLN A 426 11.69 -11.81 -5.08
C GLN A 426 11.38 -12.62 -6.34
N SER A 427 10.53 -13.64 -6.16
CA SER A 427 10.12 -14.53 -7.25
C SER A 427 9.43 -13.75 -8.38
N PRO A 428 9.63 -14.15 -9.65
CA PRO A 428 8.83 -13.64 -10.76
C PRO A 428 7.36 -14.06 -10.56
N ALA A 429 6.46 -13.15 -10.90
CA ALA A 429 5.02 -13.31 -10.73
C ALA A 429 4.32 -13.36 -12.09
N ILE A 430 3.35 -14.26 -12.21
CA ILE A 430 2.49 -14.42 -13.39
C ILE A 430 1.05 -14.28 -12.93
N PHE A 431 0.28 -13.44 -13.61
CA PHE A 431 -1.09 -13.09 -13.24
C PHE A 431 -2.04 -13.64 -14.30
N PHE A 432 -3.05 -14.40 -13.90
CA PHE A 432 -4.00 -15.03 -14.80
C PHE A 432 -5.37 -15.21 -14.17
N LYS A 433 -6.38 -15.42 -15.02
CA LYS A 433 -7.72 -15.87 -14.61
C LYS A 433 -7.99 -17.26 -15.17
N PRO A 434 -8.68 -18.14 -14.41
CA PRO A 434 -9.17 -19.38 -14.98
C PRO A 434 -10.24 -19.05 -16.03
N SER A 435 -10.11 -19.61 -17.23
CA SER A 435 -11.04 -19.40 -18.33
C SER A 435 -11.37 -20.74 -18.99
N PRO A 436 -12.62 -21.25 -18.84
CA PRO A 436 -13.01 -22.54 -19.42
C PRO A 436 -13.11 -22.50 -20.95
N THR A 437 -13.17 -21.31 -21.54
CA THR A 437 -13.29 -21.10 -22.98
C THR A 437 -11.93 -21.13 -23.69
N ASP A 438 -10.83 -20.84 -22.97
CA ASP A 438 -9.49 -20.90 -23.52
C ASP A 438 -8.99 -22.36 -23.57
N ALA A 439 -8.32 -22.75 -24.65
CA ALA A 439 -7.70 -24.06 -24.79
C ALA A 439 -6.69 -24.38 -23.68
N LYS A 440 -6.12 -23.35 -23.04
CA LYS A 440 -5.16 -23.50 -21.93
C LYS A 440 -5.82 -23.58 -20.55
N ASN A 441 -7.15 -23.45 -20.46
CA ASN A 441 -7.93 -23.28 -19.22
C ASN A 441 -7.57 -22.03 -18.38
N ILE A 442 -6.59 -21.23 -18.82
CA ILE A 442 -6.14 -20.01 -18.14
C ILE A 442 -5.95 -18.89 -19.17
N GLU A 443 -6.36 -17.69 -18.80
CA GLU A 443 -6.17 -16.45 -19.54
C GLU A 443 -5.09 -15.62 -18.85
N LEU A 444 -3.94 -15.47 -19.50
CA LEU A 444 -2.80 -14.69 -18.97
C LEU A 444 -3.11 -13.19 -19.06
N ILE A 445 -3.07 -12.52 -17.91
CA ILE A 445 -3.35 -11.08 -17.80
C ILE A 445 -2.06 -10.27 -17.87
N GLY A 446 -1.02 -10.74 -17.18
CA GLY A 446 0.20 -9.97 -17.02
C GLY A 446 1.32 -10.76 -16.36
N HIS A 447 2.50 -10.15 -16.37
CA HIS A 447 3.69 -10.69 -15.74
C HIS A 447 4.35 -9.60 -14.90
N GLY A 448 5.22 -10.02 -13.98
CA GLY A 448 5.74 -9.11 -12.99
C GLY A 448 6.72 -9.77 -12.04
N THR A 449 6.99 -9.13 -10.90
CA THR A 449 7.91 -9.65 -9.87
C THR A 449 7.42 -9.24 -8.48
N PHE A 450 7.66 -10.10 -7.50
CA PHE A 450 7.49 -9.74 -6.08
C PHE A 450 8.54 -8.67 -5.71
N LEU A 451 8.09 -7.48 -5.30
CA LEU A 451 8.98 -6.35 -4.98
C LEU A 451 9.47 -6.43 -3.54
N ASN A 452 8.54 -6.34 -2.60
CA ASN A 452 8.78 -6.30 -1.16
C ASN A 452 7.51 -6.64 -0.37
N ALA A 453 7.66 -6.75 0.95
CA ALA A 453 6.56 -6.89 1.91
C ALA A 453 6.55 -5.69 2.87
N ASP A 454 6.24 -4.52 2.32
CA ASP A 454 6.22 -3.25 3.04
C ASP A 454 4.78 -2.76 3.24
N HIS A 455 4.40 -2.57 4.50
CA HIS A 455 3.10 -2.08 4.94
C HIS A 455 3.01 -0.56 4.99
N SER A 456 4.14 0.15 4.93
CA SER A 456 4.18 1.62 4.92
C SER A 456 3.69 2.24 3.61
N ARG A 457 3.49 1.41 2.56
CA ARG A 457 2.91 1.84 1.29
C ARG A 457 1.40 2.06 1.46
N ILE A 458 0.99 3.32 1.50
CA ILE A 458 -0.42 3.72 1.64
C ILE A 458 -1.03 3.94 0.26
N LEU A 459 -2.24 3.41 0.03
CA LEU A 459 -2.99 3.63 -1.20
C LEU A 459 -4.17 4.57 -0.93
N ALA A 460 -4.26 5.63 -1.73
CA ALA A 460 -5.26 6.68 -1.60
C ALA A 460 -6.21 6.70 -2.79
N LYS A 461 -7.49 6.37 -2.57
CA LYS A 461 -8.54 6.52 -3.59
C LYS A 461 -9.01 7.97 -3.64
N ARG A 462 -8.87 8.57 -4.81
CA ARG A 462 -9.41 9.90 -5.12
C ARG A 462 -10.89 9.80 -5.50
N ALA A 463 -11.67 10.73 -4.99
CA ALA A 463 -13.04 11.01 -5.40
C ALA A 463 -13.11 12.49 -5.80
N ILE A 464 -13.67 12.76 -6.97
CA ILE A 464 -13.84 14.13 -7.47
C ILE A 464 -15.33 14.44 -7.46
N LEU A 465 -15.72 15.45 -6.69
CA LEU A 465 -17.07 16.03 -6.77
C LEU A 465 -17.05 17.14 -7.80
N THR A 466 -18.00 17.14 -8.73
CA THR A 466 -18.15 18.15 -9.77
C THR A 466 -19.33 19.06 -9.47
N GLY A 467 -19.22 20.31 -9.88
CA GLY A 467 -20.24 21.34 -9.74
C GLY A 467 -20.16 22.32 -10.90
N HIS A 468 -21.30 22.91 -11.21
CA HIS A 468 -21.45 23.82 -12.33
C HIS A 468 -21.62 25.26 -11.83
N PRO A 469 -20.81 26.23 -12.29
CA PRO A 469 -21.00 27.64 -11.96
C PRO A 469 -22.26 28.17 -12.68
N PHE A 470 -23.10 28.91 -11.97
CA PHE A 470 -24.39 29.39 -12.48
C PHE A 470 -24.47 30.92 -12.56
N ARG A 471 -24.13 31.62 -11.48
CA ARG A 471 -24.13 33.10 -11.42
C ARG A 471 -22.73 33.63 -11.13
N PHE A 472 -22.35 34.71 -11.81
CA PHE A 472 -21.06 35.37 -11.65
C PHE A 472 -21.28 36.80 -11.16
N HIS A 473 -20.72 37.14 -10.01
CA HIS A 473 -20.80 38.49 -9.45
C HIS A 473 -19.44 38.97 -8.96
N LYS A 474 -18.79 39.85 -9.73
CA LYS A 474 -17.45 40.40 -9.47
C LYS A 474 -16.41 39.29 -9.18
N THR A 475 -16.16 39.00 -7.91
CA THR A 475 -15.20 37.98 -7.43
C THR A 475 -15.87 36.70 -6.90
N VAL A 476 -17.19 36.72 -6.76
CA VAL A 476 -17.99 35.63 -6.18
C VAL A 476 -18.74 34.88 -7.29
N VAL A 477 -18.69 33.56 -7.23
CA VAL A 477 -19.37 32.66 -8.17
C VAL A 477 -20.30 31.75 -7.40
N THR A 478 -21.56 31.66 -7.82
CA THR A 478 -22.52 30.70 -7.27
C THR A 478 -22.42 29.39 -8.02
N VAL A 479 -22.18 28.29 -7.32
CA VAL A 479 -22.03 26.94 -7.87
C VAL A 479 -23.23 26.09 -7.47
N ARG A 480 -23.66 25.22 -8.40
CA ARG A 480 -24.76 24.25 -8.22
C ARG A 480 -24.34 22.82 -8.56
N TYR A 481 -25.15 21.85 -8.17
CA TYR A 481 -25.01 20.42 -8.47
C TYR A 481 -23.81 19.69 -7.84
N MET A 482 -23.01 20.35 -7.01
CA MET A 482 -21.95 19.68 -6.23
C MET A 482 -22.47 19.09 -4.92
N PHE A 483 -23.36 19.80 -4.24
CA PHE A 483 -24.04 19.39 -3.01
C PHE A 483 -25.54 19.65 -3.16
N PHE A 484 -26.35 18.98 -2.33
CA PHE A 484 -27.81 19.12 -2.34
C PHE A 484 -28.37 19.58 -0.99
N ARG A 485 -27.51 19.79 0.01
CA ARG A 485 -27.87 20.22 1.36
C ARG A 485 -26.94 21.32 1.84
N PRO A 486 -27.43 22.32 2.59
CA PRO A 486 -26.59 23.39 3.12
C PRO A 486 -25.60 22.89 4.17
N GLU A 487 -25.96 21.87 4.97
CA GLU A 487 -25.06 21.30 5.98
C GLU A 487 -23.83 20.64 5.33
N ASP A 488 -24.03 19.99 4.18
CA ASP A 488 -22.94 19.39 3.41
C ASP A 488 -21.94 20.47 2.93
N VAL A 489 -22.44 21.61 2.44
CA VAL A 489 -21.59 22.74 2.01
C VAL A 489 -20.75 23.26 3.18
N GLU A 490 -21.34 23.43 4.35
CA GLU A 490 -20.64 23.92 5.55
C GLU A 490 -19.56 22.94 6.02
N TRP A 491 -19.85 21.64 5.96
CA TRP A 491 -18.89 20.59 6.30
C TRP A 491 -17.65 20.61 5.41
N PHE A 492 -17.84 20.69 4.09
CA PHE A 492 -16.75 20.63 3.11
C PHE A 492 -16.09 22.00 2.84
N LYS A 493 -16.45 23.05 3.59
CA LYS A 493 -15.96 24.42 3.41
C LYS A 493 -14.43 24.57 3.52
N SER A 494 -13.79 23.73 4.33
CA SER A 494 -12.34 23.74 4.56
C SER A 494 -11.52 23.30 3.34
N ILE A 495 -12.13 22.62 2.38
CA ILE A 495 -11.42 21.95 1.28
C ILE A 495 -11.35 22.88 0.07
N PRO A 496 -10.17 23.05 -0.54
CA PRO A 496 -10.02 23.89 -1.72
C PRO A 496 -10.77 23.31 -2.93
N LEU A 497 -11.35 24.20 -3.69
CA LEU A 497 -11.92 23.94 -5.00
C LEU A 497 -10.86 24.17 -6.06
N PHE A 498 -10.94 23.40 -7.13
CA PHE A 498 -10.16 23.63 -8.35
C PHE A 498 -11.09 23.58 -9.55
N THR A 499 -10.66 24.13 -10.68
CA THR A 499 -11.39 24.03 -11.94
C THR A 499 -10.59 23.27 -12.97
N LYS A 500 -11.24 22.71 -13.99
CA LYS A 500 -10.55 22.08 -15.13
C LYS A 500 -9.57 23.04 -15.82
N SER A 501 -9.89 24.34 -15.80
CA SER A 501 -9.07 25.44 -16.34
C SER A 501 -7.87 25.84 -15.44
N GLY A 502 -7.62 25.11 -14.35
CA GLY A 502 -6.46 25.31 -13.48
C GLY A 502 -6.60 26.43 -12.44
N ARG A 503 -7.81 26.98 -12.26
CA ARG A 503 -8.10 27.97 -11.20
C ARG A 503 -8.31 27.29 -9.87
N SER A 504 -7.96 27.99 -8.78
CA SER A 504 -8.11 27.52 -7.40
C SER A 504 -9.01 28.45 -6.61
N GLY A 505 -9.81 27.90 -5.70
CA GLY A 505 -10.79 28.66 -4.94
C GLY A 505 -11.22 28.01 -3.63
N PHE A 506 -12.11 28.68 -2.92
CA PHE A 506 -12.67 28.23 -1.64
C PHE A 506 -14.16 28.55 -1.56
N ILE A 507 -14.89 27.73 -0.79
CA ILE A 507 -16.30 27.95 -0.44
C ILE A 507 -16.40 29.10 0.56
N LYS A 508 -17.31 30.05 0.32
CA LYS A 508 -17.61 31.15 1.23
C LYS A 508 -18.79 30.86 2.15
N GLU A 509 -19.95 30.58 1.57
CA GLU A 509 -21.20 30.38 2.31
C GLU A 509 -22.19 29.54 1.50
N SER A 510 -23.06 28.81 2.20
CA SER A 510 -24.22 28.13 1.63
C SER A 510 -25.29 29.16 1.21
N LEU A 511 -26.08 28.81 0.20
CA LEU A 511 -27.20 29.58 -0.32
C LEU A 511 -28.43 28.69 -0.41
N GLY A 512 -29.52 29.11 0.25
CA GLY A 512 -30.79 28.40 0.23
C GLY A 512 -30.72 26.99 0.84
N THR A 513 -31.70 26.17 0.51
CA THR A 513 -31.89 24.82 1.10
C THR A 513 -31.40 23.67 0.21
N HIS A 514 -31.06 23.96 -1.04
CA HIS A 514 -30.76 22.96 -2.08
C HIS A 514 -29.26 22.74 -2.33
N GLY A 515 -28.38 23.20 -1.41
CA GLY A 515 -26.93 22.98 -1.50
C GLY A 515 -26.20 23.89 -2.50
N TYR A 516 -26.82 24.99 -2.93
CA TYR A 516 -26.11 26.05 -3.64
C TYR A 516 -25.08 26.71 -2.71
N PHE A 517 -23.99 27.22 -3.27
CA PHE A 517 -23.00 27.93 -2.46
C PHE A 517 -22.27 29.01 -3.25
N LYS A 518 -21.82 30.05 -2.53
CA LYS A 518 -20.92 31.07 -3.05
C LYS A 518 -19.48 30.59 -2.88
N ALA A 519 -18.67 30.76 -3.92
CA ALA A 519 -17.25 30.49 -3.90
C ALA A 519 -16.45 31.67 -4.45
N THR A 520 -15.19 31.76 -4.03
CA THR A 520 -14.22 32.72 -4.58
C THR A 520 -13.06 31.98 -5.21
N PHE A 521 -12.59 32.49 -6.35
CA PHE A 521 -11.46 31.94 -7.11
C PHE A 521 -10.38 32.99 -7.31
N ASP A 522 -9.17 32.53 -7.57
CA ASP A 522 -8.00 33.35 -7.90
C ASP A 522 -8.14 34.10 -9.24
N GLY A 523 -9.04 33.65 -10.12
CA GLY A 523 -9.33 34.27 -11.40
C GLY A 523 -10.79 34.22 -11.83
N LYS A 524 -11.08 34.87 -12.95
CA LYS A 524 -12.42 34.86 -13.56
C LYS A 524 -12.72 33.48 -14.13
N LEU A 525 -13.92 32.99 -13.84
CA LEU A 525 -14.47 31.75 -14.37
C LEU A 525 -15.50 32.03 -15.47
N SER A 526 -15.63 31.10 -16.41
CA SER A 526 -16.66 31.08 -17.45
C SER A 526 -17.82 30.18 -17.05
N ALA A 527 -18.99 30.37 -17.68
CA ALA A 527 -20.14 29.46 -17.55
C ALA A 527 -19.85 28.04 -18.07
N GLN A 528 -18.80 27.86 -18.88
CA GLN A 528 -18.35 26.57 -19.38
C GLN A 528 -17.35 25.87 -18.46
N ASP A 529 -16.83 26.55 -17.43
CA ASP A 529 -15.89 25.92 -16.50
C ASP A 529 -16.62 24.95 -15.58
N VAL A 530 -15.98 23.82 -15.27
CA VAL A 530 -16.46 22.89 -14.24
C VAL A 530 -15.64 23.12 -12.98
N VAL A 531 -16.35 23.36 -11.87
CA VAL A 531 -15.78 23.47 -10.53
C VAL A 531 -15.71 22.07 -9.94
N ALA A 532 -14.59 21.73 -9.30
CA ALA A 532 -14.36 20.41 -8.77
C ALA A 532 -13.70 20.46 -7.38
N MET A 533 -13.96 19.44 -6.57
CA MET A 533 -13.34 19.23 -5.27
C MET A 533 -12.72 17.83 -5.22
N SER A 534 -11.46 17.74 -4.77
CA SER A 534 -10.77 16.44 -4.65
C SER A 534 -10.74 15.97 -3.21
N LEU A 535 -11.27 14.78 -2.99
CA LEU A 535 -11.31 14.09 -1.71
C LEU A 535 -10.52 12.78 -1.81
N TYR A 536 -9.85 12.38 -0.75
CA TYR A 536 -9.05 11.17 -0.70
C TYR A 536 -9.45 10.29 0.48
N LYS A 537 -9.55 8.99 0.26
CA LYS A 537 -9.68 8.00 1.33
C LYS A 537 -8.64 6.92 1.21
N ARG A 538 -8.28 6.31 2.33
CA ARG A 538 -7.37 5.17 2.34
C ARG A 538 -8.06 3.94 1.77
N MET A 539 -7.30 3.15 1.02
CA MET A 539 -7.69 1.83 0.55
C MET A 539 -6.83 0.78 1.23
N TRP A 540 -7.48 -0.12 1.95
CA TRP A 540 -6.80 -1.20 2.66
C TRP A 540 -6.63 -2.43 1.76
N PRO A 541 -5.44 -3.06 1.73
CA PRO A 541 -5.22 -4.29 0.98
C PRO A 541 -6.11 -5.43 1.47
N MET A 542 -6.55 -6.31 0.58
CA MET A 542 -7.43 -7.44 0.89
C MET A 542 -6.63 -8.74 1.10
N PRO A 543 -7.07 -9.65 1.99
CA PRO A 543 -6.49 -10.98 2.15
C PRO A 543 -6.70 -11.85 0.91
N SER A 544 -5.66 -12.62 0.56
CA SER A 544 -5.69 -13.59 -0.54
C SER A 544 -6.03 -15.00 -0.06
N LEU A 545 -6.65 -15.79 -0.94
CA LEU A 545 -6.96 -17.21 -0.70
C LEU A 545 -5.98 -18.10 -1.47
N PRO A 546 -5.53 -19.25 -0.94
CA PRO A 546 -4.70 -20.18 -1.71
C PRO A 546 -5.48 -20.70 -2.95
N TRP A 547 -4.79 -20.86 -4.07
CA TRP A 547 -5.37 -21.42 -5.29
C TRP A 547 -4.79 -22.81 -5.55
N ASN A 548 -5.67 -23.80 -5.69
CA ASN A 548 -5.32 -25.18 -6.02
C ASN A 548 -5.95 -25.50 -7.38
N GLY A 549 -5.13 -25.87 -8.36
CA GLY A 549 -5.55 -26.00 -9.77
C GLY A 549 -6.29 -27.28 -10.13
N MET A 550 -7.19 -27.74 -9.25
CA MET A 550 -8.00 -28.95 -9.49
C MET A 550 -9.44 -28.61 -9.81
#